data_AF-A0A166QMN3-F1
#
_entry.id   AF-A0A166QMN3-F1
#
_cell.length_a   1.000
_cell.length_b   1.000
_cell.length_c   1.000
_cell.angle_alpha   90.00
_cell.angle_beta   90.00
_cell.angle_gamma   90.00
#
_symmetry.space_group_name_H-M   'P 1'
#
loop_
_entity.id
_entity.type
_entity.pdbx_description
1 polymer ?
#
loop_
_entity_poly.entity_id
_entity_poly.type
_entity_poly.pdbx_seq_one_letter_code
_entity_poly.pdbx_strand_id
1 'polypeptide(L)' 'MLGKAVHYAVDAVLLSTVVAGVRRSSGFTLNADTIADPTVRGVATSFLGIGETVFDMVQATAVNSAWFKRDTPR' A
#
# COMPACT_ATOMS: atom_id res chain seq x y z
N MET A 1 6.94 -12.15 22.56
CA MET A 1 7.46 -12.00 21.18
C MET A 1 6.35 -11.87 20.15
N LEU A 2 5.27 -12.67 20.24
CA LEU A 2 4.15 -12.65 19.27
C LEU A 2 3.56 -11.26 19.03
N GLY A 3 3.30 -10.47 20.09
CA GLY A 3 2.76 -9.12 19.95
C GLY A 3 3.65 -8.16 19.14
N LYS A 4 4.98 -8.26 19.27
CA LYS A 4 5.92 -7.44 18.47
C LYS A 4 5.94 -7.86 17.00
N ALA A 5 5.89 -9.16 16.74
CA ALA A 5 5.85 -9.68 15.37
C ALA A 5 4.57 -9.23 14.64
N VAL A 6 3.42 -9.30 15.32
CA VAL A 6 2.15 -8.81 14.77
C VAL A 6 2.22 -7.30 14.52
N HIS A 7 2.78 -6.52 15.45
CA HIS A 7 2.91 -5.08 15.27
C HIS A 7 3.77 -4.73 14.04
N TYR A 8 4.93 -5.37 13.89
CA TYR A 8 5.77 -5.15 12.70
C TYR A 8 5.11 -5.60 11.40
N ALA A 9 4.31 -6.67 11.42
CA ALA A 9 3.54 -7.07 10.26
C ALA A 9 2.50 -6.00 9.89
N VAL A 10 1.80 -5.45 10.88
CA VAL A 10 0.85 -4.34 10.68
C VAL A 10 1.57 -3.10 10.14
N ASP A 11 2.70 -2.71 10.74
CA ASP A 11 3.50 -1.56 10.30
C ASP A 11 3.98 -1.74 8.86
N ALA A 12 4.43 -2.95 8.50
CA ALA A 12 4.83 -3.27 7.15
C ALA A 12 3.66 -3.09 6.17
N VAL A 13 2.48 -3.61 6.48
CA VAL A 13 1.28 -3.42 5.63
C VAL A 13 0.90 -1.94 5.51
N LEU A 14 0.98 -1.17 6.60
CA LEU A 14 0.69 0.26 6.57
C LEU A 14 1.71 1.01 5.69
N LEU A 15 2.99 0.69 5.81
CA LEU A 15 4.05 1.27 4.98
C LEU A 15 3.83 0.96 3.50
N SER A 16 3.52 -0.29 3.13
CA SER A 16 3.24 -0.63 1.73
C SER A 16 1.98 0.07 1.21
N THR A 17 0.96 0.23 2.04
CA THR A 17 -0.27 0.95 1.70
C THR A 17 0.00 2.44 1.43
N VAL A 18 0.88 3.08 2.21
CA VAL A 18 1.31 4.47 1.96
C VAL A 18 2.01 4.59 0.61
N VAL A 19 2.92 3.67 0.29
CA VAL A 19 3.61 3.65 -1.01
C VAL A 19 2.61 3.46 -2.16
N ALA A 20 1.62 2.58 -2.00
CA ALA A 20 0.55 2.44 -2.98
C ALA A 20 -0.25 3.74 -3.18
N GLY A 21 -0.50 4.50 -2.10
CA GLY A 21 -1.11 5.82 -2.17
C GLY A 21 -0.27 6.85 -2.94
N VAL A 22 1.06 6.82 -2.81
CA VAL A 22 1.96 7.65 -3.64
C VAL A 22 1.79 7.30 -5.11
N ARG A 23 1.76 6.00 -5.45
CA ARG A 23 1.54 5.54 -6.83
C ARG A 23 0.18 5.99 -7.37
N ARG A 24 -0.89 5.86 -6.60
CA ARG A 24 -2.25 6.25 -7.04
C ARG A 24 -2.39 7.77 -7.23
N SER A 25 -1.76 8.56 -6.36
CA SER A 25 -1.89 10.03 -6.39
C SER A 25 -0.95 10.72 -7.39
N SER A 26 0.25 10.18 -7.59
CA SER A 26 1.28 10.81 -8.43
C SER A 26 1.60 10.08 -9.74
N GLY A 27 1.22 8.80 -9.85
CA GLY A 27 1.59 7.93 -10.98
C GLY A 27 3.01 7.34 -10.89
N PHE A 28 3.81 7.70 -9.88
CA PHE A 28 5.16 7.16 -9.70
C PHE A 28 5.16 5.83 -8.94
N THR A 29 5.96 4.86 -9.39
CA THR A 29 6.16 3.58 -8.72
C THR A 29 7.61 3.43 -8.24
N LEU A 30 7.82 2.65 -7.18
CA LEU A 30 9.17 2.23 -6.81
C LEU A 30 9.76 1.36 -7.91
N ASN A 31 11.00 1.67 -8.29
CA ASN A 31 11.73 0.89 -9.28
C ASN A 31 12.36 -0.34 -8.61
N ALA A 32 11.62 -1.45 -8.54
CA ALA A 32 12.13 -2.70 -7.98
C ALA A 32 13.26 -3.32 -8.83
N ASP A 33 13.41 -2.92 -10.10
CA ASP A 33 14.45 -3.47 -10.99
C ASP A 33 15.86 -3.04 -10.60
N THR A 34 16.01 -2.00 -9.78
CA THR A 34 17.30 -1.63 -9.20
C THR A 34 17.79 -2.63 -8.16
N ILE A 35 16.93 -3.54 -7.68
CA ILE A 35 17.31 -4.59 -6.73
C ILE A 35 17.98 -5.73 -7.48
N ALA A 36 19.30 -5.87 -7.33
CA ALA A 36 20.08 -6.90 -8.03
C ALA A 36 19.66 -8.33 -7.68
N ASP A 37 19.34 -8.59 -6.41
CA ASP A 37 18.94 -9.93 -5.96
C ASP A 37 17.48 -10.23 -6.36
N PRO A 38 17.22 -11.28 -7.16
CA PRO A 38 15.88 -11.61 -7.63
C PRO A 38 14.93 -12.05 -6.51
N THR A 39 15.45 -12.65 -5.44
CA THR A 39 14.65 -13.07 -4.28
C THR A 39 14.18 -11.85 -3.51
N VAL A 40 15.11 -10.92 -3.22
CA VAL A 40 14.77 -9.65 -2.53
C VAL A 40 13.82 -8.83 -3.38
N ARG A 41 14.03 -8.80 -4.71
CA ARG A 41 13.12 -8.15 -5.64
C ARG A 41 11.71 -8.76 -5.56
N GLY A 42 11.60 -10.09 -5.59
CA GLY A 42 10.31 -10.78 -5.47
C GLY A 42 9.58 -10.46 -4.16
N VAL A 43 10.31 -10.44 -3.05
CA VAL A 43 9.77 -10.04 -1.74
C VAL A 43 9.31 -8.58 -1.74
N ALA A 44 10.11 -7.66 -2.28
CA ALA A 44 9.75 -6.25 -2.39
C ALA A 44 8.51 -6.04 -3.25
N THR A 45 8.44 -6.67 -4.42
CA THR A 45 7.27 -6.60 -5.31
C THR A 45 6.02 -7.17 -4.62
N SER A 46 6.13 -8.29 -3.92
CA SER A 46 5.01 -8.89 -3.17
C SER A 46 4.55 -7.98 -2.04
N PHE A 47 5.50 -7.42 -1.30
CA PHE A 47 5.25 -6.48 -0.21
C PHE A 47 4.50 -5.23 -0.68
N LEU A 48 4.92 -4.64 -1.80
CA LEU A 48 4.26 -3.48 -2.41
C LEU A 48 2.85 -3.83 -2.93
N GLY A 49 2.68 -5.02 -3.53
CA GLY A 49 1.38 -5.50 -4.00
C GLY A 49 0.34 -5.69 -2.88
N ILE A 50 0.78 -6.08 -1.67
CA ILE A 50 -0.10 -6.13 -0.49
C ILE A 50 -0.66 -4.74 -0.19
N GLY A 51 0.20 -3.72 -0.24
CA GLY A 51 -0.20 -2.33 -0.02
C GLY A 51 -1.21 -1.82 -1.03
N GLU A 52 -1.04 -2.16 -2.31
CA GLU A 52 -2.00 -1.82 -3.37
C GLU A 52 -3.36 -2.46 -3.13
N THR A 53 -3.38 -3.73 -2.74
CA THR A 53 -4.60 -4.46 -2.43
C THR A 53 -5.36 -3.83 -1.25
N VAL A 54 -4.65 -3.47 -0.18
CA VAL A 54 -5.24 -2.80 0.99
C VAL A 54 -5.72 -1.39 0.63
N PHE A 55 -4.94 -0.63 -0.14
CA PHE A 55 -5.31 0.71 -0.58
C PHE A 55 -6.59 0.69 -1.42
N ASP A 56 -6.69 -0.25 -2.36
CA ASP A 56 -7.87 -0.41 -3.21
C ASP A 56 -9.11 -0.82 -2.40
N MET A 57 -8.96 -1.68 -1.39
CA MET A 57 -10.05 -1.99 -0.46
C MET A 57 -10.53 -0.74 0.29
N VAL A 58 -9.60 0.05 0.84
CA VAL A 58 -9.93 1.29 1.55
C VAL A 58 -10.63 2.28 0.61
N GLN A 59 -10.14 2.44 -0.62
CA GLN A 59 -10.76 3.30 -1.63
C GLN A 59 -12.16 2.80 -2.02
N ALA A 60 -12.34 1.50 -2.21
CA ALA A 60 -13.64 0.91 -2.49
C ALA A 60 -14.62 1.14 -1.33
N THR A 61 -14.18 0.96 -0.07
CA THR A 61 -14.99 1.28 1.11
C THR A 61 -15.35 2.76 1.16
N ALA A 62 -14.41 3.66 0.87
CA ALA A 62 -14.67 5.09 0.83
C ALA A 62 -15.71 5.45 -0.24
N VAL A 63 -15.63 4.91 -1.45
CA VAL A 63 -16.57 5.23 -2.53
C VAL A 63 -17.98 4.67 -2.27
N ASN A 64 -18.09 3.52 -1.59
CA ASN A 64 -19.37 2.82 -1.39
C ASN A 64 -20.04 3.05 -0.03
N SER A 65 -19.43 3.82 0.88
CA SER A 65 -20.00 4.07 2.22
C SER A 65 -20.59 5.47 2.34
N ALA A 66 -21.62 5.61 3.19
CA ALA A 66 -22.25 6.90 3.47
C ALA A 66 -21.39 7.86 4.29
N TRP A 67 -20.25 7.39 4.84
CA TRP A 67 -19.34 8.20 5.65
C TRP A 67 -18.46 9.14 4.84
N PHE A 68 -18.27 8.84 3.55
CA PHE A 68 -17.43 9.64 2.67
C PHE A 68 -18.29 10.33 1.61
N LYS A 69 -17.90 11.55 1.26
CA LYS A 69 -18.46 12.31 0.15
C LYS A 69 -17.34 12.81 -0.72
N ARG A 70 -17.62 13.02 -2.01
CA ARG A 70 -16.67 13.71 -2.89
C ARG A 70 -16.56 15.16 -2.43
N ASP A 71 -15.35 15.57 -2.07
CA ASP A 71 -15.06 16.98 -1.89
C ASP A 71 -14.99 17.59 -3.28
N THR A 72 -15.92 18.50 -3.58
CA THR A 72 -15.95 19.20 -4.87
C THR A 72 -15.20 20.50 -4.64
N PRO A 73 -14.02 20.71 -5.23
CA PRO A 73 -13.36 22.01 -5.15
C PRO A 73 -14.31 23.04 -5.76
N ARG A 74 -14.61 24.10 -5.01
CA ARG A 74 -15.28 25.29 -5.56
C ARG A 74 -14.36 26.03 -6.50
#